data_AF-A0ABD2D5E2-F1
#
_entry.id   AF-A0ABD2D5E2-F1
#
_cell.length_a   1.000
_cell.length_b   1.000
_cell.length_c   1.000
_cell.angle_alpha   90.00
_cell.angle_beta   90.00
_cell.angle_gamma   90.00
#
_symmetry.space_group_name_H-M   'P 1'
#
loop_
_entity.id
_entity.type
_entity.pdbx_description
1 polymer ?
#
loop_
_entity_poly.entity_id
_entity_poly.type
_entity_poly.pdbx_seq_one_letter_code
_entity_poly.pdbx_strand_id
1 'polypeptide(L)'
;MNLSRASSTAERTVTTVLWGCELSQEKRTCTFKPQLEGQQDCKLLLHTICLGERAKEEMNRVEILPLANGEKTQPVTIASLQASVLPM
;
A
#
# COMPACT_ATOMS: atom_id res chain seq x y z
N MET A 1 27.94 -37.67 -20.70
CA MET A 1 26.50 -37.43 -20.43
C MET A 1 26.42 -36.28 -19.44
N ASN A 2 26.18 -35.06 -19.92
CA ASN A 2 26.04 -33.87 -19.06
C ASN A 2 24.56 -33.68 -18.76
N LEU A 3 24.14 -33.94 -17.52
CA LEU A 3 22.80 -33.62 -17.03
C LEU A 3 22.73 -32.11 -16.79
N SER A 4 22.29 -31.38 -17.82
CA SER A 4 21.81 -30.01 -17.67
C SER A 4 20.69 -30.02 -16.64
N ARG A 5 20.98 -29.47 -15.45
CA ARG A 5 20.02 -29.20 -14.38
C ARG A 5 19.04 -28.17 -14.94
N ALA A 6 17.92 -28.65 -15.48
CA ALA A 6 16.79 -27.79 -15.79
C ALA A 6 16.45 -27.06 -14.49
N SER A 7 16.71 -25.75 -14.47
CA SER A 7 16.18 -24.89 -13.43
C SER A 7 14.68 -25.04 -13.51
N SER A 8 14.09 -25.75 -12.55
CA SER A 8 12.65 -25.74 -12.38
C SER A 8 12.31 -24.29 -12.05
N THR A 9 11.85 -23.53 -13.04
CA THR A 9 10.97 -22.40 -12.80
C THR A 9 9.77 -22.98 -12.07
N ALA A 10 9.88 -23.08 -10.75
CA ALA A 10 8.74 -23.30 -9.89
C ALA A 10 7.79 -22.16 -10.24
N GLU A 11 6.65 -22.50 -10.83
CA GLU A 11 5.58 -21.54 -11.04
C GLU A 11 5.28 -20.91 -9.68
N ARG A 12 5.76 -19.69 -9.48
CA ARG A 12 5.46 -18.92 -8.28
C ARG A 12 4.02 -18.50 -8.45
N THR A 13 3.11 -19.22 -7.81
CA THR A 13 1.70 -18.84 -7.73
C THR A 13 1.65 -17.42 -7.15
N VAL A 14 1.32 -16.44 -7.98
CA VAL A 14 1.17 -15.06 -7.55
C VAL A 14 -0.15 -14.98 -6.81
N THR A 15 -0.09 -15.03 -5.49
CA THR A 15 -1.28 -14.86 -4.65
C THR A 15 -1.57 -13.38 -4.50
N THR A 16 -2.66 -12.90 -5.10
CA THR A 16 -3.19 -11.57 -4.83
C THR A 16 -4.10 -11.64 -3.60
N VAL A 17 -3.83 -10.81 -2.61
CA VAL A 17 -4.62 -10.71 -1.37
C VAL A 17 -5.19 -9.31 -1.27
N LEU A 18 -6.46 -9.20 -0.87
CA LEU A 18 -7.08 -7.91 -0.59
C LEU A 18 -6.42 -7.25 0.62
N TRP A 19 -6.11 -5.97 0.46
CA TRP A 19 -5.58 -5.15 1.53
C TRP A 19 -6.39 -3.86 1.63
N GLY A 20 -6.63 -3.42 2.87
CA GLY A 20 -7.29 -2.16 3.16
C GLY A 20 -6.90 -1.66 4.53
N CYS A 21 -7.06 -0.35 4.74
CA CYS A 21 -6.87 0.27 6.04
C CYS A 21 -7.79 1.47 6.18
N GLU A 22 -8.05 1.85 7.43
CA GLU A 22 -8.75 3.07 7.79
C GLU A 22 -7.77 4.02 8.47
N LEU A 23 -7.86 5.31 8.11
CA LEU A 23 -7.14 6.41 8.73
C LEU A 23 -8.14 7.37 9.38
N SER A 24 -7.78 7.88 10.57
CA SER A 24 -8.59 8.80 11.34
C SER A 24 -7.70 9.77 12.13
N GLN A 25 -8.31 10.65 12.96
CA GLN A 25 -7.55 11.52 13.85
C GLN A 25 -6.80 10.72 14.93
N GLU A 26 -7.39 9.63 15.42
CA GLU A 26 -6.80 8.69 16.38
C GLU A 26 -5.76 7.78 15.73
N LYS A 27 -5.97 7.40 14.46
CA LYS A 27 -5.07 6.53 13.69
C LYS A 27 -4.62 7.20 12.40
N ARG A 28 -3.60 8.06 12.50
CA ARG A 28 -3.09 8.84 11.35
C ARG A 28 -2.21 8.07 10.38
N THR A 29 -1.72 6.89 10.76
CA THR A 29 -0.80 6.11 9.94
C THR A 29 -1.22 4.65 9.85
N CYS A 30 -0.96 4.06 8.69
CA CYS A 30 -1.04 2.63 8.49
C CYS A 30 0.23 2.16 7.77
N THR A 31 0.88 1.12 8.30
CA THR A 31 2.07 0.53 7.70
C THR A 31 1.72 -0.82 7.12
N PHE A 32 1.89 -0.97 5.82
CA PHE A 32 1.87 -2.27 5.17
C PHE A 32 3.14 -3.05 5.54
N LYS A 33 2.97 -4.23 6.14
CA LYS A 33 4.07 -5.15 6.44
C LYS A 33 3.83 -6.44 5.64
N PRO A 34 4.66 -6.76 4.64
CA PRO A 34 4.57 -8.02 3.93
C PRO A 34 4.67 -9.20 4.90
N GLN A 35 3.72 -10.14 4.83
CA GLN A 35 3.64 -11.32 5.71
C GLN A 35 4.41 -12.53 5.14
N LEU A 36 4.99 -12.43 3.93
CA LEU A 36 5.69 -13.56 3.32
C LEU A 36 7.13 -13.62 3.81
N GLU A 37 7.46 -14.69 4.55
CA GLU A 37 8.83 -15.14 4.72
C GLU A 37 9.45 -15.50 3.37
N GLY A 38 10.57 -14.86 3.03
CA GLY A 38 11.32 -15.14 1.82
C GLY A 38 11.32 -13.98 0.83
N GLN A 39 12.37 -13.98 0.01
CA GLN A 39 12.83 -12.97 -0.95
C GLN A 39 11.87 -12.75 -2.15
N GLN A 40 10.58 -12.64 -1.89
CA GLN A 40 9.56 -12.38 -2.89
C GLN A 40 9.26 -10.88 -2.90
N ASP A 41 9.33 -10.26 -4.08
CA ASP A 41 8.93 -8.87 -4.25
C ASP A 41 7.43 -8.72 -3.95
N CYS A 42 7.11 -8.08 -2.83
CA CYS A 42 5.73 -7.77 -2.49
C CYS A 42 5.37 -6.39 -3.05
N LYS A 43 4.25 -6.30 -3.78
CA LYS A 43 3.73 -5.04 -4.31
C LYS A 43 2.37 -4.75 -3.70
N LEU A 44 2.18 -3.49 -3.28
CA LEU A 44 0.88 -2.98 -2.87
C LEU A 44 0.27 -2.17 -4.01
N LEU A 45 -0.91 -2.58 -4.47
CA LEU A 45 -1.69 -1.86 -5.48
C LEU A 45 -2.87 -1.15 -4.80
N LEU A 46 -2.78 0.16 -4.68
CA LEU A 46 -3.87 0.99 -4.18
C LEU A 46 -4.90 1.24 -5.29
N HIS A 47 -6.16 0.91 -5.02
CA HIS A 47 -7.25 1.05 -6.00
C HIS A 47 -8.15 2.25 -5.70
N THR A 48 -8.63 2.36 -4.47
CA THR A 48 -9.57 3.39 -4.06
C THR A 48 -9.14 4.02 -2.75
N ILE A 49 -9.35 5.33 -2.63
CA ILE A 49 -9.18 6.10 -1.41
C ILE A 49 -10.48 6.88 -1.25
N CYS A 50 -11.20 6.68 -0.16
CA CYS A 50 -12.52 7.24 0.02
C CYS A 50 -12.69 7.83 1.42
N LEU A 51 -13.61 8.79 1.53
CA LEU A 51 -14.06 9.30 2.82
C LEU A 51 -15.09 8.35 3.44
N GLY A 52 -14.94 8.10 4.74
CA GLY A 52 -15.97 7.41 5.52
C GLY A 52 -17.20 8.30 5.73
N GLU A 53 -18.35 7.70 6.00
CA GLU A 53 -19.65 8.39 6.17
C GLU A 53 -19.59 9.56 7.20
N ARG A 54 -18.76 9.43 8.22
CA ARG A 54 -18.62 10.40 9.31
C ARG A 54 -17.45 11.37 9.14
N ALA A 55 -16.84 11.40 7.95
CA ALA A 55 -15.77 12.36 7.67
C ALA A 55 -16.31 13.79 7.79
N LYS A 56 -15.50 14.68 8.36
CA LYS A 56 -15.84 16.10 8.44
C LYS A 56 -15.77 16.72 7.04
N GLU A 57 -16.55 17.78 6.82
CA GLU A 57 -16.47 18.60 5.63
C GLU A 57 -15.19 19.46 5.68
N GLU A 58 -14.06 18.83 5.35
CA GLU A 58 -12.74 19.43 5.32
C GLU A 58 -11.86 18.73 4.27
N MET A 59 -10.74 19.36 3.90
CA MET A 59 -9.77 18.75 3.00
C MET A 59 -8.99 17.66 3.74
N ASN A 60 -9.18 16.42 3.32
CA ASN A 60 -8.46 15.26 3.80
C ASN A 60 -7.35 14.91 2.80
N ARG A 61 -6.10 14.87 3.29
CA ARG A 61 -4.93 14.53 2.47
C ARG A 61 -4.37 13.17 2.89
N VAL A 62 -4.15 12.29 1.90
CA VAL A 62 -3.51 10.99 2.11
C VAL A 62 -2.14 11.02 1.48
N GLU A 63 -1.14 10.62 2.26
CA GLU A 63 0.28 10.68 1.87
C GLU A 63 0.98 9.36 2.14
N ILE A 64 1.91 9.01 1.25
CA ILE A 64 2.88 7.93 1.49
C ILE A 64 4.07 8.55 2.21
N LEU A 65 4.34 8.04 3.41
CA LEU A 65 5.48 8.46 4.21
C LEU A 65 6.74 7.68 3.82
N PRO A 66 7.93 8.32 3.86
CA PRO A 66 9.19 7.61 3.72
C PRO A 66 9.37 6.56 4.81
N LEU A 67 10.15 5.51 4.50
CA LEU A 67 10.59 4.55 5.51
C LEU A 67 11.50 5.27 6.52
N ALA A 68 11.29 5.02 7.81
CA ALA A 68 11.99 5.72 8.89
C ALA A 68 13.53 5.56 8.91
N ASN A 69 14.09 4.67 8.07
CA ASN A 69 15.47 4.19 8.19
C ASN A 69 16.39 4.51 6.99
N GLY A 70 15.97 5.31 5.99
CA GLY A 70 16.85 5.58 4.85
C GLY A 70 16.34 6.65 3.91
N GLU A 71 17.17 7.69 3.76
CA GLU A 71 17.00 8.93 2.96
C GLU A 71 15.83 9.83 3.38
N LYS A 72 16.10 11.13 3.55
CA LYS A 72 15.09 12.15 3.88
C LYS A 72 14.21 12.43 2.66
N THR A 73 13.41 11.45 2.25
CA THR A 73 12.45 11.62 1.16
C THR A 73 11.22 12.33 1.70
N GLN A 74 10.71 13.31 0.97
CA GLN A 74 9.50 14.03 1.37
C GLN A 74 8.26 13.11 1.22
N PRO A 75 7.23 13.27 2.07
CA PRO A 75 5.96 12.61 1.87
C PRO A 75 5.40 12.88 0.47
N VAL A 76 4.81 11.86 -0.15
CA VAL A 76 4.17 11.98 -1.46
C VAL A 76 2.66 11.96 -1.26
N THR A 77 1.98 13.05 -1.62
CA THR A 77 0.52 13.10 -1.64
C THR A 77 -0.02 12.20 -2.76
N ILE A 78 -0.93 11.30 -2.41
CA ILE A 78 -1.57 10.37 -3.36
C ILE A 78 -3.07 10.64 -3.56
N ALA A 79 -3.70 11.37 -2.63
CA ALA A 79 -5.07 11.84 -2.77
C ALA A 79 -5.35 13.08 -1.92
N SER A 80 -6.27 13.91 -2.42
CA SER A 80 -6.90 15.03 -1.71
C SER A 80 -8.40 14.89 -1.87
N LEU A 81 -9.11 14.67 -0.76
CA LEU A 81 -10.54 14.36 -0.74
C LEU A 81 -11.30 15.39 0.08
N GLN A 82 -12.52 15.67 -0.33
CA GLN A 82 -13.47 16.50 0.41
C GLN A 82 -14.88 16.03 0.06
N ALA A 83 -15.73 15.83 1.06
CA ALA A 83 -17.00 15.11 0.87
C ALA A 83 -17.92 15.79 -0.16
N SER A 84 -17.97 17.12 -0.17
CA SER A 84 -18.78 17.88 -1.13
C SER A 84 -18.18 18.04 -2.54
N VAL A 85 -16.91 17.67 -2.75
CA VAL A 85 -16.19 17.94 -4.01
C VAL A 85 -15.70 16.66 -4.68
N LEU A 86 -14.93 15.86 -3.94
CA LEU A 86 -14.32 14.61 -4.40
C LEU A 86 -14.27 13.62 -3.22
N PRO A 87 -15.35 12.85 -2.99
CA PRO A 87 -15.43 11.94 -1.85
C PRO A 87 -14.67 10.61 -2.06
N MET A 88 -14.36 10.26 -3.33
CA MET A 88 -13.65 9.04 -3.74
C MET A 88 -12.79 9.29 -4.98
#